data_AF-A0A1D1USJ6-F1
#
_entry.id   AF-A0A1D1USJ6-F1
#
_cell.length_a   1.000
_cell.length_b   1.000
_cell.length_c   1.000
_cell.angle_alpha   90.00
_cell.angle_beta   90.00
_cell.angle_gamma   90.00
#
_symmetry.space_group_name_H-M   'P 1'
#
loop_
_entity.id
_entity.type
_entity.pdbx_description
1 polymer ?
#
loop_
_entity_poly.entity_id
_entity_poly.type
_entity_poly.pdbx_seq_one_letter_code
_entity_poly.pdbx_strand_id
1 'polypeptide(L)'
;MAVNLTCNYPSCCKTLQDQAWISSCSHTFCDEHGLLEFTGQRISKCPLCLTELGNPLDIIKTDINPSEQYKSMILAGQRPEVVIEMAARSLAFWNYQMQLQFSREKQDKSEADRVARESLLKITQEKTSLRVELEGMQKKNSDLENALAEKSRQNLKLSSSMDAMRVRMAEQDARQQRSSPSGNTNSANHTPPRFGFITTNQSVNNNNAVNQTPINFAQLQGTAGWLAAQNRRDMEEISRYRSMAPPPPPQQHRPNCDFSSFVNPNSRPAATTEDGRSPGAAANRAPKFNLNF
;
A
#
# COMPACT_ATOMS: atom_id res chain seq x y z
N MET A 1 -2.75 -24.58 23.35
CA MET A 1 -3.24 -24.38 21.97
C MET A 1 -3.00 -25.68 21.22
N ALA A 2 -4.03 -26.27 20.62
CA ALA A 2 -3.83 -27.43 19.76
C ALA A 2 -3.06 -26.98 18.52
N VAL A 3 -1.96 -27.66 18.24
CA VAL A 3 -1.13 -27.42 17.06
C VAL A 3 -1.71 -28.24 15.92
N ASN A 4 -2.11 -27.58 14.84
CA ASN A 4 -2.75 -28.24 13.70
C ASN A 4 -1.82 -28.24 12.47
N LEU A 5 -1.93 -29.28 11.65
CA LEU A 5 -1.28 -29.30 10.35
C LEU A 5 -1.98 -28.33 9.39
N THR A 6 -1.21 -27.75 8.49
CA THR A 6 -1.71 -26.85 7.44
C THR A 6 -1.31 -27.39 6.07
N CYS A 7 -2.08 -27.04 5.04
CA CYS A 7 -1.71 -27.37 3.68
C CYS A 7 -0.40 -26.65 3.31
N ASN A 8 0.57 -27.40 2.79
CA ASN A 8 1.87 -26.89 2.39
C ASN A 8 1.89 -26.36 0.95
N TYR A 9 0.77 -26.46 0.21
CA TYR A 9 0.64 -25.88 -1.12
C TYR A 9 0.82 -24.35 -1.06
N PRO A 10 1.65 -23.71 -1.92
CA PRO A 10 2.07 -22.31 -1.75
C PRO A 10 0.93 -21.28 -1.65
N SER A 11 -0.17 -21.52 -2.36
CA SER A 11 -1.34 -20.62 -2.37
C SER A 11 -2.45 -21.04 -1.40
N CYS A 12 -2.21 -22.05 -0.54
CA CYS A 12 -3.23 -22.61 0.34
C CYS A 12 -2.93 -22.31 1.82
N CYS A 13 -3.96 -21.89 2.55
CA CYS A 13 -3.90 -21.65 4.00
C CYS A 13 -4.84 -22.56 4.79
N LYS A 14 -5.33 -23.66 4.19
CA LYS A 14 -6.30 -24.56 4.84
C LYS A 14 -5.63 -25.32 5.99
N THR A 15 -6.26 -25.28 7.16
CA THR A 15 -5.93 -26.17 8.28
C THR A 15 -6.49 -27.56 7.98
N LEU A 16 -5.70 -28.60 8.22
CA LEU A 16 -6.08 -29.98 7.98
C LEU A 16 -6.76 -30.54 9.24
N GLN A 17 -7.92 -31.17 9.08
CA GLN A 17 -8.75 -31.62 10.20
C GLN A 17 -8.90 -33.15 10.21
N ASP A 18 -9.49 -33.71 9.15
CA ASP A 18 -9.79 -35.15 9.11
C ASP A 18 -8.74 -35.92 8.31
N GLN A 19 -8.46 -35.49 7.07
CA GLN A 19 -7.55 -36.20 6.18
C GLN A 19 -6.44 -35.29 5.66
N ALA A 20 -5.25 -35.85 5.54
CA ALA A 20 -4.10 -35.22 4.90
C ALA A 20 -3.44 -36.18 3.91
N TRP A 21 -2.98 -35.60 2.80
CA TRP A 21 -1.99 -36.24 1.94
C TRP A 21 -0.61 -35.89 2.47
N ILE A 22 0.21 -36.89 2.78
CA ILE A 22 1.55 -36.72 3.33
C ILE A 22 2.54 -37.35 2.39
N SER A 23 3.58 -36.60 2.06
CA SER A 23 4.68 -37.05 1.21
C SER A 23 5.88 -37.55 2.03
N SER A 24 6.73 -38.38 1.43
CA SER A 24 7.98 -38.86 2.04
C SER A 24 8.98 -37.74 2.34
N CYS A 25 8.89 -36.62 1.62
CA CYS A 25 9.60 -35.37 1.94
C CYS A 25 8.97 -34.55 3.09
N SER A 26 8.05 -35.16 3.85
CA SER A 26 7.39 -34.59 5.03
C SER A 26 6.50 -33.38 4.74
N HIS A 27 6.01 -33.19 3.52
CA HIS A 27 5.03 -32.13 3.20
C HIS A 27 3.59 -32.65 3.20
N THR A 28 2.67 -31.81 3.69
CA THR A 28 1.25 -32.11 3.91
C THR A 28 0.34 -31.33 2.97
N PHE A 29 -0.67 -31.96 2.41
CA PHE A 29 -1.62 -31.33 1.48
C PHE A 29 -3.07 -31.67 1.86
N CYS A 30 -3.99 -30.74 1.63
CA CYS A 30 -5.42 -31.01 1.78
C CYS A 30 -5.91 -31.91 0.64
N ASP A 31 -7.13 -32.46 0.80
CA ASP A 31 -7.66 -33.43 -0.15
C ASP A 31 -7.76 -32.89 -1.59
N GLU A 32 -8.16 -31.63 -1.75
CA GLU A 32 -8.23 -30.95 -3.04
C GLU A 32 -6.88 -30.94 -3.80
N HIS A 33 -5.81 -30.50 -3.13
CA HIS A 33 -4.48 -30.46 -3.76
C HIS A 33 -3.86 -31.85 -3.89
N GLY A 34 -4.11 -32.74 -2.93
CA GLY A 34 -3.61 -34.10 -3.00
C GLY A 34 -4.21 -34.89 -4.17
N LEU A 35 -5.52 -34.77 -4.38
CA LEU A 35 -6.20 -35.37 -5.52
C LEU A 35 -5.69 -34.80 -6.85
N LEU A 36 -5.53 -33.47 -6.93
CA LEU A 36 -5.05 -32.79 -8.12
C LEU A 36 -3.63 -33.22 -8.52
N GLU A 37 -2.71 -33.31 -7.55
CA GLU A 37 -1.28 -33.46 -7.81
C GLU A 37 -0.81 -34.91 -7.81
N PHE A 38 -1.50 -35.81 -7.08
CA PHE A 38 -1.04 -37.19 -6.87
C PHE A 38 -1.93 -38.26 -7.50
N THR A 39 -3.12 -37.92 -8.00
CA THR A 39 -4.01 -38.90 -8.63
C THR A 39 -3.77 -38.99 -10.13
N GLY A 40 -3.68 -40.22 -10.65
CA GLY A 40 -3.60 -40.49 -12.09
C GLY A 40 -2.21 -40.31 -12.72
N GLN A 41 -1.19 -39.97 -11.93
CA GLN A 41 0.19 -39.81 -12.39
C GLN A 41 1.05 -41.01 -12.00
N ARG A 42 1.93 -41.46 -12.90
CA ARG A 42 2.86 -42.57 -12.62
C ARG A 42 4.05 -42.13 -11.75
N ILE A 43 4.47 -40.88 -11.89
CA ILE A 43 5.51 -40.22 -11.11
C ILE A 43 4.98 -38.83 -10.79
N SER A 44 4.85 -38.51 -9.51
CA SER A 44 4.45 -37.18 -9.06
C SER A 44 5.64 -36.41 -8.52
N LYS A 45 5.54 -35.08 -8.47
CA LYS A 45 6.53 -34.23 -7.81
C LYS A 45 5.87 -33.51 -6.65
N CYS A 46 6.60 -33.33 -5.55
CA CYS A 46 6.08 -32.55 -4.42
C CYS A 46 5.84 -31.10 -4.88
N PRO A 47 4.62 -30.54 -4.73
CA PRO A 47 4.32 -29.16 -5.13
C PRO A 47 5.14 -28.09 -4.39
N LEU A 48 5.74 -28.44 -3.25
CA LEU A 48 6.52 -27.50 -2.44
C LEU A 48 8.03 -27.57 -2.71
N CYS A 49 8.64 -28.76 -2.64
CA CYS A 49 10.09 -28.91 -2.77
C CYS A 49 10.53 -29.62 -4.07
N LEU A 50 9.58 -29.98 -4.94
CA LEU A 50 9.81 -30.59 -6.25
C LEU A 50 10.50 -31.96 -6.22
N THR A 51 10.63 -32.58 -5.04
CA THR A 51 11.13 -33.96 -4.88
C THR A 51 10.26 -34.92 -5.70
N GLU A 52 10.89 -35.84 -6.43
CA GLU A 52 10.21 -36.88 -7.19
C GLU A 52 9.68 -37.97 -6.27
N LEU A 53 8.41 -38.33 -6.46
CA LEU A 53 7.63 -39.24 -5.63
C LEU A 53 7.19 -40.39 -6.55
N GLY A 54 8.06 -41.39 -6.65
CA GLY A 54 7.90 -42.51 -7.58
C GLY A 54 7.65 -43.85 -6.90
N ASN A 55 7.89 -43.95 -5.58
CA ASN A 55 7.69 -45.17 -4.83
C ASN A 55 6.25 -45.26 -4.28
N PRO A 56 5.71 -46.49 -4.08
CA PRO A 56 4.34 -46.67 -3.59
C PRO A 56 4.03 -46.03 -2.23
N LEU A 57 5.05 -45.79 -1.39
CA LEU A 57 4.92 -45.19 -0.06
C LEU A 57 5.41 -43.73 -0.02
N ASP A 58 5.75 -43.15 -1.18
CA ASP A 58 6.17 -41.75 -1.23
C ASP A 58 5.02 -40.78 -0.97
N ILE A 59 3.78 -41.21 -1.19
CA ILE A 59 2.57 -40.46 -0.88
C ILE A 59 1.57 -41.35 -0.17
N ILE A 60 1.08 -40.89 0.97
CA ILE A 60 0.01 -41.55 1.72
C ILE A 60 -1.13 -40.57 1.95
N LYS A 61 -2.36 -41.07 1.91
CA LYS A 61 -3.53 -40.37 2.43
C LYS A 61 -3.83 -40.95 3.82
N THR A 62 -3.79 -40.11 4.85
CA THR A 62 -3.96 -40.55 6.23
C THR A 62 -5.07 -39.78 6.94
N ASP A 63 -5.71 -40.45 7.88
CA ASP A 63 -6.59 -39.84 8.87
C ASP A 63 -5.70 -39.23 9.97
N ILE A 64 -5.80 -37.91 10.16
CA ILE A 64 -4.98 -37.16 11.12
C ILE A 64 -5.53 -37.33 12.53
N ASN A 65 -6.81 -37.73 12.65
CA ASN A 65 -7.49 -37.88 13.93
C ASN A 65 -8.16 -39.27 14.05
N PRO A 66 -7.37 -40.35 13.99
CA PRO A 66 -7.90 -41.71 13.98
C PRO A 66 -8.61 -42.04 15.30
N SER A 67 -9.56 -42.98 15.24
CA SER A 67 -10.30 -43.45 16.42
C SER A 67 -9.39 -44.15 17.44
N GLU A 68 -9.76 -44.11 18.74
CA GLU A 68 -9.02 -44.79 19.81
C GLU A 68 -8.91 -46.31 19.57
N GLN A 69 -9.95 -46.90 18.97
CA GLN A 69 -9.94 -48.30 18.58
C GLN A 69 -8.89 -48.56 17.49
N TYR A 70 -8.79 -47.70 16.47
CA TYR A 70 -7.78 -47.83 15.43
C TYR A 70 -6.37 -47.70 16.00
N LYS A 71 -6.11 -46.70 16.87
CA LYS A 71 -4.83 -46.53 17.56
C LYS A 71 -4.41 -47.79 18.33
N SER A 72 -5.34 -48.41 19.05
CA SER A 72 -5.08 -49.65 19.79
C SER A 72 -4.78 -50.83 18.85
N MET A 73 -5.52 -50.94 17.75
CA MET A 73 -5.37 -52.02 16.78
C MET A 73 -4.05 -51.95 16.02
N ILE A 74 -3.59 -50.77 15.60
CA ILE A 74 -2.32 -50.65 14.86
C ILE A 74 -1.09 -50.91 15.74
N LEU A 75 -1.22 -50.71 17.06
CA LEU A 75 -0.15 -50.96 18.03
C LEU A 75 -0.12 -52.42 18.51
N ALA A 76 -1.24 -53.14 18.41
CA ALA A 76 -1.32 -54.53 18.83
C ALA A 76 -0.36 -55.43 18.04
N GLY A 77 0.44 -56.23 18.73
CA GLY A 77 1.43 -57.13 18.14
C GLY A 77 2.75 -56.46 17.72
N GLN A 78 2.88 -55.14 17.85
CA GLN A 78 4.15 -54.44 17.62
C GLN A 78 5.10 -54.59 18.80
N ARG A 79 6.40 -54.69 18.50
CA ARG A 79 7.45 -54.66 19.53
C ARG A 79 7.58 -53.26 20.11
N PRO A 80 7.87 -53.10 21.42
CA PRO A 80 8.08 -51.79 22.04
C PRO A 80 9.12 -50.93 21.31
N GLU A 81 10.19 -51.54 20.80
CA GLU A 81 11.24 -50.83 20.05
C GLU A 81 10.67 -50.17 18.79
N VAL A 82 9.82 -50.89 18.04
CA VAL A 82 9.19 -50.38 16.81
C VAL A 82 8.23 -49.23 17.13
N VAL A 83 7.46 -49.34 18.21
CA VAL A 83 6.52 -48.29 18.62
C VAL A 83 7.25 -47.00 19.00
N ILE A 84 8.35 -47.10 19.75
CA ILE A 84 9.18 -45.95 20.12
C ILE A 84 9.79 -45.30 18.87
N GLU A 85 10.27 -46.12 17.93
CA GLU A 85 10.80 -45.68 16.65
C GLU A 85 9.76 -44.95 15.78
N MET A 86 8.51 -45.42 15.76
CA MET A 86 7.40 -44.75 15.08
C MET A 86 7.07 -43.41 15.75
N ALA A 87 7.01 -43.38 17.09
CA ALA A 87 6.77 -42.16 17.85
C ALA A 87 7.85 -41.10 17.60
N ALA A 88 9.13 -41.51 17.60
CA ALA A 88 10.25 -40.60 17.31
C ALA A 88 10.14 -39.97 15.91
N ARG A 89 9.80 -40.77 14.88
CA ARG A 89 9.58 -40.27 13.51
C ARG A 89 8.36 -39.33 13.43
N SER A 90 7.28 -39.65 14.13
CA SER A 90 6.10 -38.78 14.22
C SER A 90 6.45 -37.43 14.85
N LEU A 91 7.19 -37.42 15.96
CA LEU A 91 7.63 -36.19 16.61
C LEU A 91 8.55 -35.35 15.71
N ALA A 92 9.49 -36.00 15.00
CA ALA A 92 10.36 -35.31 14.05
C ALA A 92 9.56 -34.64 12.92
N PHE A 93 8.55 -35.33 12.40
CA PHE A 93 7.64 -34.78 11.40
C PHE A 93 6.88 -33.56 11.92
N TRP A 94 6.29 -33.63 13.11
CA TRP A 94 5.56 -32.50 13.70
C TRP A 94 6.47 -31.30 14.00
N ASN A 95 7.69 -31.55 14.48
CA ASN A 95 8.68 -30.49 14.68
C ASN A 95 9.04 -29.79 13.37
N TYR A 96 9.25 -30.57 12.30
CA TYR A 96 9.50 -30.02 10.96
C TYR A 96 8.33 -29.14 10.50
N GLN A 97 7.10 -29.63 10.65
CA GLN A 97 5.90 -28.88 10.28
C GLN A 97 5.77 -27.57 11.06
N MET A 98 6.13 -27.54 12.33
CA MET A 98 6.13 -26.32 13.14
C MET A 98 7.18 -25.31 12.71
N GLN A 99 8.38 -25.77 12.40
CA GLN A 99 9.44 -24.90 11.90
C GLN A 99 9.07 -24.31 10.53
N LEU A 100 8.46 -25.11 9.66
CA LEU A 100 8.00 -24.68 8.35
C LEU A 100 6.91 -23.61 8.48
N GLN A 101 5.90 -23.83 9.32
CA GLN A 101 4.83 -22.85 9.57
C GLN A 101 5.38 -21.55 10.16
N PHE A 102 6.23 -21.63 11.18
CA PHE A 102 6.84 -20.45 11.79
C PHE A 102 7.69 -19.65 10.80
N SER A 103 8.44 -20.33 9.93
CA SER A 103 9.26 -19.69 8.90
C SER A 103 8.40 -18.95 7.88
N ARG A 104 7.29 -19.55 7.45
CA ARG A 104 6.31 -18.93 6.54
C ARG A 104 5.67 -17.70 7.16
N GLU A 105 5.14 -17.82 8.38
CA GLU A 105 4.52 -16.70 9.10
C GLU A 105 5.50 -15.53 9.29
N LYS A 106 6.77 -15.83 9.60
CA LYS A 106 7.82 -14.82 9.73
C LYS A 106 8.11 -14.13 8.39
N GLN A 107 8.17 -14.89 7.30
CA GLN A 107 8.39 -14.33 5.97
C GLN A 107 7.23 -13.43 5.55
N ASP A 108 5.99 -13.90 5.72
CA ASP A 108 4.78 -13.14 5.38
C ASP A 108 4.70 -11.83 6.18
N LYS A 109 5.01 -11.90 7.48
CA LYS A 109 5.07 -10.71 8.34
C LYS A 109 6.17 -9.74 7.90
N SER A 110 7.37 -10.25 7.59
CA SER A 110 8.48 -9.42 7.12
C SER A 110 8.16 -8.72 5.81
N GLU A 111 7.47 -9.41 4.89
CA GLU A 111 7.06 -8.85 3.61
C GLU A 111 5.96 -7.80 3.79
N ALA A 112 4.96 -8.06 4.65
CA ALA A 112 3.94 -7.09 5.00
C ALA A 112 4.55 -5.82 5.63
N ASP A 113 5.50 -5.98 6.56
CA ASP A 113 6.23 -4.86 7.18
C ASP A 113 7.05 -4.07 6.14
N ARG A 114 7.66 -4.76 5.17
CA ARG A 114 8.41 -4.13 4.07
C ARG A 114 7.49 -3.28 3.19
N VAL A 115 6.35 -3.84 2.76
CA VAL A 115 5.36 -3.15 1.93
C VAL A 115 4.74 -1.97 2.68
N ALA A 116 4.40 -2.13 3.95
CA ALA A 116 3.89 -1.06 4.80
C ALA A 116 4.90 0.08 4.93
N ARG A 117 6.18 -0.23 5.16
CA ARG A 117 7.25 0.77 5.26
C ARG A 117 7.45 1.54 3.95
N GLU A 118 7.47 0.83 2.82
CA GLU A 118 7.60 1.46 1.50
C GLU A 118 6.42 2.40 1.21
N SER A 119 5.20 1.98 1.54
CA SER A 119 3.99 2.79 1.37
C SER A 119 4.03 4.04 2.25
N LEU A 120 4.46 3.90 3.50
CA LEU A 120 4.60 5.03 4.43
C LEU A 120 5.63 6.06 3.94
N LEU A 121 6.74 5.61 3.35
CA LEU A 121 7.73 6.50 2.75
C LEU A 121 7.15 7.29 1.57
N LYS A 122 6.42 6.63 0.66
CA LYS A 122 5.75 7.29 -0.48
C LYS A 122 4.75 8.34 -0.01
N ILE A 123 3.88 7.98 0.94
CA ILE A 123 2.90 8.91 1.53
C ILE A 123 3.61 10.10 2.20
N THR A 124 4.72 9.86 2.90
CA THR A 124 5.48 10.93 3.55
C THR A 124 6.10 11.87 2.53
N GLN A 125 6.64 11.33 1.43
CA GLN A 125 7.22 12.12 0.35
C GLN A 125 6.16 12.98 -0.36
N GLU A 126 5.01 12.40 -0.71
CA GLU A 126 3.88 13.13 -1.29
C GLU A 126 3.38 14.22 -0.35
N LYS A 127 3.24 13.92 0.94
CA LYS A 127 2.87 14.90 1.97
C LYS A 127 3.86 16.07 2.03
N THR A 128 5.16 15.82 1.93
CA THR A 128 6.16 16.90 1.88
C THR A 128 6.06 17.73 0.61
N SER A 129 5.84 17.10 -0.55
CA SER A 129 5.67 17.80 -1.82
C SER A 129 4.43 18.71 -1.80
N LEU A 130 3.29 18.18 -1.35
CA LEU A 130 2.05 18.94 -1.23
C LEU A 130 2.16 20.10 -0.24
N ARG A 131 2.95 19.96 0.84
CA ARG A 131 3.23 21.07 1.77
C ARG A 131 4.01 22.19 1.08
N VAL A 132 5.06 21.85 0.34
CA VAL A 132 5.86 22.85 -0.40
C VAL A 132 5.00 23.56 -1.44
N GLU A 133 4.14 22.83 -2.15
CA GLU A 133 3.22 23.43 -3.12
C GLU A 133 2.19 24.35 -2.45
N LEU A 134 1.62 23.94 -1.32
CA LEU A 134 0.70 24.75 -0.53
C LEU A 134 1.35 26.06 -0.06
N GLU A 135 2.56 25.99 0.49
CA GLU A 135 3.34 27.16 0.91
C GLU A 135 3.65 28.08 -0.29
N GLY A 136 4.00 27.50 -1.44
CA GLY A 136 4.22 28.23 -2.68
C GLY A 136 2.96 28.95 -3.18
N MET A 137 1.79 28.31 -3.11
CA MET A 137 0.51 28.91 -3.49
C MET A 137 0.09 30.00 -2.52
N GLN A 138 0.30 29.82 -1.21
CA GLN A 138 0.06 30.86 -0.20
C GLN A 138 0.91 32.10 -0.44
N LYS A 139 2.19 31.93 -0.76
CA LYS A 139 3.09 33.05 -1.10
C LYS A 139 2.59 33.81 -2.33
N LYS A 140 2.26 33.10 -3.42
CA LYS A 140 1.70 33.71 -4.63
C LYS A 140 0.40 34.48 -4.34
N ASN A 141 -0.46 33.94 -3.49
CA ASN A 141 -1.69 34.63 -3.12
C ASN A 141 -1.39 35.95 -2.37
N SER A 142 -0.46 35.93 -1.42
CA SER A 142 -0.03 37.14 -0.72
C SER A 142 0.60 38.18 -1.66
N ASP A 143 1.42 37.75 -2.62
CA ASP A 143 2.00 38.64 -3.64
C ASP A 143 0.92 39.29 -4.52
N LEU A 144 -0.11 38.53 -4.91
CA LEU A 144 -1.26 39.03 -5.67
C LEU A 144 -2.12 40.01 -4.86
N GLU A 145 -2.37 39.71 -3.58
CA GLU A 145 -3.09 40.62 -2.67
C GLU A 145 -2.36 41.96 -2.53
N ASN A 146 -1.03 41.93 -2.38
CA ASN A 146 -0.19 43.13 -2.34
C ASN A 146 -0.23 43.92 -3.66
N ALA A 147 -0.13 43.23 -4.80
CA ALA A 147 -0.20 43.85 -6.12
C ALA A 147 -1.57 44.49 -6.39
N LEU A 148 -2.65 43.80 -5.98
CA LEU A 148 -4.02 44.33 -6.06
C LEU A 148 -4.16 45.59 -5.20
N ALA A 149 -3.69 45.55 -3.95
CA ALA A 149 -3.74 46.70 -3.05
C ALA A 149 -2.98 47.91 -3.62
N GLU A 150 -1.82 47.69 -4.22
CA GLU A 150 -1.04 48.75 -4.87
C GLU A 150 -1.76 49.30 -6.11
N LYS A 151 -2.37 48.44 -6.94
CA LYS A 151 -3.18 48.89 -8.08
C LYS A 151 -4.41 49.67 -7.66
N SER A 152 -5.08 49.27 -6.58
CA SER A 152 -6.19 50.04 -6.00
C SER A 152 -5.75 51.43 -5.55
N ARG A 153 -4.57 51.56 -4.91
CA ARG A 153 -4.00 52.87 -4.53
C ARG A 153 -3.71 53.75 -5.75
N GLN A 154 -3.11 53.19 -6.79
CA GLN A 154 -2.81 53.91 -8.03
C GLN A 154 -4.09 54.38 -8.74
N ASN A 155 -5.10 53.52 -8.80
CA ASN A 155 -6.39 53.85 -9.41
C ASN A 155 -7.09 54.99 -8.64
N LEU A 156 -7.10 54.93 -7.29
CA LEU A 156 -7.64 56.01 -6.47
C LEU A 156 -6.95 57.36 -6.74
N LYS A 157 -5.61 57.37 -6.82
CA LYS A 157 -4.84 58.57 -7.18
C LYS A 157 -5.24 59.10 -8.56
N LEU A 158 -5.29 58.23 -9.56
CA LEU A 158 -5.65 58.62 -10.93
C LEU A 158 -7.08 59.19 -10.99
N SER A 159 -8.04 58.53 -10.32
CA SER A 159 -9.43 59.00 -10.24
C SER A 159 -9.50 60.39 -9.61
N SER A 160 -8.82 60.61 -8.48
CA SER A 160 -8.82 61.92 -7.82
C SER A 160 -8.21 63.02 -8.70
N SER A 161 -7.16 62.71 -9.47
CA SER A 161 -6.55 63.64 -10.42
C SER A 161 -7.47 63.93 -11.61
N MET A 162 -8.14 62.91 -12.15
CA MET A 162 -9.12 63.04 -13.23
C MET A 162 -10.28 63.94 -12.79
N ASP A 163 -10.83 63.70 -11.59
CA ASP A 163 -11.91 64.51 -11.05
C ASP A 163 -11.46 65.95 -10.77
N ALA A 164 -10.26 66.16 -10.25
CA ALA A 164 -9.67 67.49 -10.08
C ALA A 164 -9.46 68.23 -11.42
N MET A 165 -9.13 67.52 -12.51
CA MET A 165 -9.07 68.13 -13.85
C MET A 165 -10.45 68.50 -14.38
N ARG A 166 -11.45 67.62 -14.21
CA ARG A 166 -12.85 67.90 -14.61
C ARG A 166 -13.40 69.15 -13.92
N VAL A 167 -13.17 69.29 -12.62
CA VAL A 167 -13.58 70.49 -11.85
C VAL A 167 -12.89 71.74 -12.40
N ARG A 168 -11.57 71.69 -12.63
CA ARG A 168 -10.83 72.84 -13.19
C ARG A 168 -11.29 73.24 -14.59
N MET A 169 -11.59 72.27 -15.46
CA MET A 169 -12.13 72.54 -16.79
C MET A 169 -13.50 73.22 -16.69
N ALA A 170 -14.40 72.73 -15.84
CA ALA A 170 -15.70 73.35 -15.60
C ALA A 170 -15.58 74.78 -15.04
N GLU A 171 -14.61 75.05 -14.16
CA GLU A 171 -14.32 76.40 -13.66
C GLU A 171 -13.76 77.33 -14.74
N GLN A 172 -12.91 76.81 -15.64
CA GLN A 172 -12.37 77.57 -16.79
C GLN A 172 -13.47 77.92 -17.79
N ASP A 173 -14.34 76.96 -18.12
CA ASP A 173 -15.49 77.18 -19.01
C ASP A 173 -16.45 78.23 -18.41
N ALA A 174 -16.72 78.15 -17.11
CA ALA A 174 -17.55 79.14 -16.40
C ALA A 174 -16.91 80.54 -16.34
N ARG A 175 -15.57 80.63 -16.28
CA ARG A 175 -14.84 81.91 -16.36
C ARG A 175 -14.88 82.51 -17.78
N GLN A 176 -14.73 81.69 -18.82
CA GLN A 176 -14.82 82.13 -20.21
C GLN A 176 -16.22 82.63 -20.57
N GLN A 177 -17.27 82.00 -20.02
CA GLN A 177 -18.65 82.47 -20.17
C GLN A 177 -18.94 83.82 -19.46
N ARG A 178 -18.17 84.20 -18.43
CA ARG A 178 -18.30 85.51 -17.76
C ARG A 178 -17.54 86.66 -18.45
N SER A 179 -16.60 86.37 -19.34
CA SER A 179 -15.76 87.38 -20.02
C SER A 179 -16.27 87.83 -21.40
N SER A 180 -17.47 87.43 -21.82
CA SER A 180 -18.05 87.82 -23.12
C SER A 180 -19.35 88.63 -22.93
N PRO A 181 -19.51 89.84 -23.52
CA PRO A 181 -20.78 90.54 -23.54
C PRO A 181 -21.69 90.06 -24.68
N SER A 182 -22.99 90.13 -24.40
CA SER A 182 -24.15 89.73 -25.21
C SER A 182 -24.19 90.30 -26.64
N GLY A 183 -24.61 89.46 -27.60
CA GLY A 183 -25.00 89.83 -28.96
C GLY A 183 -25.99 88.78 -29.52
N ASN A 184 -27.11 89.24 -30.04
CA ASN A 184 -28.42 88.59 -30.06
C ASN A 184 -28.76 87.77 -31.33
N THR A 185 -29.65 86.78 -31.15
CA THR A 185 -30.75 86.28 -32.04
C THR A 185 -30.55 85.86 -33.51
N ASN A 186 -31.00 84.61 -33.74
CA ASN A 186 -31.89 84.07 -34.79
C ASN A 186 -31.38 83.68 -36.20
N SER A 187 -31.25 82.35 -36.34
CA SER A 187 -31.92 81.46 -37.31
C SER A 187 -31.77 81.69 -38.83
N ALA A 188 -31.14 80.73 -39.52
CA ALA A 188 -31.84 79.87 -40.49
C ALA A 188 -30.92 78.78 -41.07
N ASN A 189 -31.55 77.64 -41.32
CA ASN A 189 -31.08 76.40 -41.93
C ASN A 189 -30.15 76.56 -43.15
N HIS A 190 -29.01 75.88 -43.11
CA HIS A 190 -28.35 75.30 -44.28
C HIS A 190 -27.68 73.96 -43.92
N THR A 191 -28.24 72.86 -44.41
CA THR A 191 -27.65 71.51 -44.45
C THR A 191 -26.69 71.42 -45.65
N PRO A 192 -25.42 70.98 -45.51
CA PRO A 192 -25.01 69.58 -45.85
C PRO A 192 -23.66 69.13 -45.18
N PRO A 193 -23.06 67.97 -45.52
CA PRO A 193 -23.60 66.65 -45.77
C PRO A 193 -23.37 65.70 -44.56
N ARG A 194 -24.25 64.71 -44.47
CA ARG A 194 -24.26 63.64 -43.47
C ARG A 194 -23.23 62.57 -43.83
N PHE A 195 -22.05 62.61 -43.21
CA PHE A 195 -21.24 61.40 -43.01
C PHE A 195 -21.78 60.68 -41.78
N GLY A 196 -22.54 59.62 -42.02
CA GLY A 196 -23.22 58.86 -40.97
C GLY A 196 -22.24 58.07 -40.12
N PHE A 197 -22.12 58.41 -38.84
CA PHE A 197 -21.81 57.42 -37.83
C PHE A 197 -23.13 56.80 -37.37
N ILE A 198 -23.41 55.64 -37.94
CA ILE A 198 -24.55 54.81 -37.63
C ILE A 198 -24.43 54.36 -36.18
N THR A 199 -25.41 54.74 -35.37
CA THR A 199 -25.70 54.10 -34.08
C THR A 199 -26.35 52.75 -34.39
N THR A 200 -25.54 51.75 -34.74
CA THR A 200 -25.98 50.35 -34.73
C THR A 200 -25.38 49.69 -33.52
N ASN A 201 -26.27 49.45 -32.58
CA ASN A 201 -26.19 48.33 -31.67
C ASN A 201 -26.06 47.06 -32.53
N GLN A 202 -24.83 46.59 -32.76
CA GLN A 202 -24.56 45.25 -33.25
C GLN A 202 -23.27 44.76 -32.62
N SER A 203 -23.48 43.78 -31.75
CA SER A 203 -22.53 42.83 -31.19
C SER A 203 -21.32 42.59 -32.10
N VAL A 204 -20.16 43.14 -31.71
CA VAL A 204 -18.91 42.42 -31.86
C VAL A 204 -18.65 41.78 -30.51
N ASN A 205 -19.03 40.51 -30.45
CA ASN A 205 -18.57 39.57 -29.47
C ASN A 205 -17.03 39.62 -29.44
N ASN A 206 -16.47 40.39 -28.51
CA ASN A 206 -15.15 40.14 -27.99
C ASN A 206 -15.34 39.73 -26.54
N ASN A 207 -15.46 38.42 -26.34
CA ASN A 207 -15.40 37.77 -25.05
C ASN A 207 -14.10 38.17 -24.34
N ASN A 208 -14.16 39.22 -23.52
CA ASN A 208 -13.43 39.30 -22.26
C ASN A 208 -14.04 40.43 -21.42
N ALA A 209 -15.14 40.08 -20.77
CA ALA A 209 -15.78 40.86 -19.73
C ALA A 209 -14.81 41.00 -18.53
N VAL A 210 -14.01 42.07 -18.52
CA VAL A 210 -13.46 42.59 -17.27
C VAL A 210 -14.56 43.43 -16.63
N ASN A 211 -15.42 42.73 -15.90
CA ASN A 211 -16.53 43.28 -15.14
C ASN A 211 -15.94 44.17 -14.03
N GLN A 212 -15.98 45.49 -14.21
CA GLN A 212 -15.68 46.45 -13.14
C GLN A 212 -16.92 46.59 -12.26
N THR A 213 -17.16 45.58 -11.42
CA THR A 213 -17.91 45.80 -10.18
C THR A 213 -16.96 46.44 -9.17
N PRO A 214 -17.38 47.44 -8.39
CA PRO A 214 -16.57 47.92 -7.29
C PRO A 214 -16.40 46.76 -6.31
N ILE A 215 -15.16 46.29 -6.14
CA ILE A 215 -14.84 45.22 -5.19
C ILE A 215 -15.23 45.72 -3.80
N ASN A 216 -16.32 45.16 -3.27
CA ASN A 216 -16.80 45.46 -1.93
C ASN A 216 -15.81 44.84 -0.92
N PHE A 217 -15.06 45.69 -0.24
CA PHE A 217 -14.04 45.33 0.75
C PHE A 217 -14.59 44.46 1.90
N ALA A 218 -15.91 44.45 2.12
CA ALA A 218 -16.55 43.57 3.11
C ALA A 218 -16.57 42.08 2.69
N GLN A 219 -16.45 41.75 1.40
CA GLN A 219 -16.55 40.38 0.91
C GLN A 219 -15.21 39.61 1.00
N LEU A 220 -14.09 40.31 1.08
CA LEU A 220 -12.75 39.74 1.32
C LEU A 220 -12.48 39.43 2.80
N GLN A 221 -13.18 40.08 3.74
CA GLN A 221 -13.09 39.74 5.16
C GLN A 221 -13.81 38.42 5.49
N GLY A 222 -14.78 38.00 4.67
CA GLY A 222 -15.50 36.74 4.84
C GLY A 222 -14.71 35.49 4.43
N THR A 223 -13.79 35.59 3.48
CA THR A 223 -13.02 34.44 2.96
C THR A 223 -11.97 33.94 3.96
N ALA A 224 -11.33 34.84 4.72
CA ALA A 224 -10.44 34.48 5.82
C ALA A 224 -11.17 33.75 6.96
N GLY A 225 -12.41 34.16 7.27
CA GLY A 225 -13.26 33.49 8.25
C GLY A 225 -13.70 32.09 7.80
N TRP A 226 -13.98 31.92 6.51
CA TRP A 226 -14.38 30.63 5.93
C TRP A 226 -13.23 29.61 5.93
N LEU A 227 -12.01 30.03 5.57
CA LEU A 227 -10.83 29.17 5.58
C LEU A 227 -10.43 28.77 7.01
N ALA A 228 -10.52 29.69 7.98
CA ALA A 228 -10.30 29.38 9.39
C ALA A 228 -11.37 28.44 9.97
N ALA A 229 -12.63 28.53 9.52
CA ALA A 229 -13.69 27.60 9.89
C ALA A 229 -13.49 26.21 9.27
N GLN A 230 -13.00 26.14 8.02
CA GLN A 230 -12.66 24.87 7.35
C GLN A 230 -11.52 24.15 8.08
N ASN A 231 -10.41 24.85 8.36
CA ASN A 231 -9.28 24.28 9.11
C ASN A 231 -9.69 23.79 10.52
N ARG A 232 -10.66 24.44 11.17
CA ARG A 232 -11.19 24.00 12.47
C ARG A 232 -11.97 22.69 12.35
N ARG A 233 -12.83 22.57 11.33
CA ARG A 233 -13.61 21.35 11.04
C ARG A 233 -12.68 20.18 10.69
N ASP A 234 -11.67 20.41 9.85
CA ASP A 234 -10.73 19.38 9.45
C ASP A 234 -9.88 18.88 10.65
N MET A 235 -9.48 19.78 11.55
CA MET A 235 -8.77 19.40 12.79
C MET A 235 -9.64 18.60 13.77
N GLU A 236 -10.92 18.95 13.89
CA GLU A 236 -11.89 18.19 14.69
C GLU A 236 -12.16 16.79 14.11
N GLU A 237 -12.17 16.65 12.79
CA GLU A 237 -12.32 15.37 12.10
C GLU A 237 -11.09 14.47 12.27
N ILE A 238 -9.88 15.05 12.16
CA ILE A 238 -8.62 14.35 12.45
C ILE A 238 -8.58 13.87 13.91
N SER A 239 -9.02 14.72 14.86
CA SER A 239 -9.10 14.35 16.27
C SER A 239 -10.11 13.22 16.53
N ARG A 240 -11.25 13.23 15.83
CA ARG A 240 -12.24 12.14 15.90
C ARG A 240 -11.68 10.83 15.39
N TYR A 241 -11.03 10.82 14.22
CA TYR A 241 -10.35 9.63 13.69
C TYR A 241 -9.30 9.08 14.65
N ARG A 242 -8.53 9.95 15.31
CA ARG A 242 -7.53 9.54 16.31
C ARG A 242 -8.15 8.93 17.56
N SER A 243 -9.34 9.39 17.97
CA SER A 243 -10.07 8.85 19.13
C SER A 243 -10.79 7.52 18.85
N MET A 244 -11.07 7.22 17.59
CA MET A 244 -11.70 5.97 17.14
C MET A 244 -10.68 4.88 16.78
N ALA A 245 -9.39 5.22 16.75
CA ALA A 245 -8.33 4.26 16.51
C ALA A 245 -8.20 3.30 17.71
N PRO A 246 -8.28 1.97 17.49
CA PRO A 246 -8.12 1.00 18.58
C PRO A 246 -6.73 1.13 19.21
N PRO A 247 -6.60 0.96 20.54
CA PRO A 247 -5.31 1.00 21.19
C PRO A 247 -4.38 -0.07 20.59
N PRO A 248 -3.08 0.22 20.44
CA PRO A 248 -2.13 -0.77 19.97
C PRO A 248 -2.21 -2.01 20.88
N PRO A 249 -2.19 -3.23 20.32
CA PRO A 249 -2.24 -4.44 21.13
C PRO A 249 -1.09 -4.42 22.14
N PRO A 250 -1.33 -4.86 23.40
CA PRO A 250 -0.29 -4.88 24.42
C PRO A 250 0.92 -5.65 23.89
N GLN A 251 2.08 -5.00 23.90
CA GLN A 251 3.34 -5.67 23.57
C GLN A 251 3.58 -6.74 24.63
N GLN A 252 3.18 -7.97 24.30
CA GLN A 252 3.58 -9.14 25.06
C GLN A 252 5.10 -9.24 24.90
N HIS A 253 5.83 -8.85 25.94
CA HIS A 253 7.21 -9.26 26.12
C HIS A 253 7.23 -10.79 26.03
N ARG A 254 7.61 -11.33 24.86
CA ARG A 254 7.95 -12.74 24.75
C ARG A 254 9.20 -12.95 25.60
N PRO A 255 9.22 -13.95 26.49
CA PRO A 255 10.45 -14.35 27.15
C PRO A 255 11.48 -14.71 26.09
N ASN A 256 12.72 -14.30 26.32
CA ASN A 256 13.87 -14.62 25.48
C ASN A 256 14.04 -16.15 25.46
N CYS A 257 13.54 -16.83 24.43
CA CYS A 257 13.79 -18.26 24.25
C CYS A 257 15.19 -18.42 23.67
N ASP A 258 16.18 -18.46 24.55
CA ASP A 258 17.55 -18.84 24.22
C ASP A 258 17.56 -20.34 23.88
N PHE A 259 17.53 -20.66 22.59
CA PHE A 259 17.49 -22.03 22.04
C PHE A 259 18.90 -22.54 21.69
N SER A 260 19.93 -22.02 22.36
CA SER A 260 21.34 -22.30 22.08
C SER A 260 21.83 -23.69 22.52
N SER A 261 20.96 -24.60 22.96
CA SER A 261 21.37 -25.91 23.50
C SER A 261 20.86 -27.16 22.76
N PHE A 262 20.18 -27.04 21.62
CA PHE A 262 19.81 -28.23 20.83
C PHE A 262 20.76 -28.49 19.67
N VAL A 263 21.70 -29.41 19.93
CA VAL A 263 22.61 -29.99 18.93
C VAL A 263 21.79 -30.66 17.84
N ASN A 264 22.01 -30.23 16.59
CA ASN A 264 21.40 -30.76 15.37
C ASN A 264 21.89 -32.20 15.09
N PRO A 265 21.02 -33.23 15.08
CA PRO A 265 21.42 -34.61 14.79
C PRO A 265 21.76 -34.87 13.32
N ASN A 266 21.53 -33.93 12.40
CA ASN A 266 21.75 -34.10 10.96
C ASN A 266 23.07 -33.50 10.44
N SER A 267 24.05 -33.27 11.32
CA SER A 267 25.41 -32.96 10.87
C SER A 267 26.13 -34.24 10.43
N ARG A 268 26.01 -34.54 9.14
CA ARG A 268 26.75 -35.60 8.44
C ARG A 268 28.26 -35.29 8.52
N PRO A 269 29.14 -36.19 8.98
CA PRO A 269 30.58 -35.91 8.93
C PRO A 269 31.04 -35.88 7.48
N ALA A 270 31.83 -34.86 7.14
CA ALA A 270 32.50 -34.74 5.85
C ALA A 270 33.43 -35.94 5.64
N ALA A 271 33.27 -36.63 4.51
CA ALA A 271 34.16 -37.69 4.09
C ALA A 271 35.54 -37.10 3.75
N THR A 272 36.54 -37.43 4.56
CA THR A 272 37.94 -37.28 4.21
C THR A 272 38.32 -38.37 3.21
N THR A 273 38.67 -37.96 2.00
CA THR A 273 39.39 -38.78 1.03
C THR A 273 40.79 -39.07 1.56
N GLU A 274 41.09 -40.33 1.86
CA GLU A 274 42.47 -40.81 1.95
C GLU A 274 42.67 -41.93 0.94
N ASP A 275 43.56 -41.65 -0.03
CA ASP A 275 44.06 -42.58 -1.02
C ASP A 275 45.09 -43.55 -0.42
N GLY A 276 44.95 -44.82 -0.80
CA GLY A 276 46.09 -45.67 -1.14
C GLY A 276 46.75 -46.49 -0.03
N ARG A 277 46.56 -47.83 -0.09
CA ARG A 277 47.63 -48.85 -0.31
C ARG A 277 47.21 -50.25 0.18
N SER A 278 47.03 -51.18 -0.76
CA SER A 278 47.13 -52.66 -0.56
C SER A 278 48.59 -53.06 -0.23
N PRO A 279 48.95 -54.28 0.23
CA PRO A 279 48.23 -55.57 0.08
C PRO A 279 48.32 -56.55 1.28
N GLY A 280 47.61 -57.68 1.23
CA GLY A 280 47.87 -58.81 2.12
C GLY A 280 46.85 -59.95 2.03
N ALA A 281 47.30 -61.09 1.51
CA ALA A 281 46.54 -62.31 1.25
C ALA A 281 46.09 -63.06 2.53
N ALA A 282 44.95 -63.76 2.47
CA ALA A 282 44.82 -65.13 2.97
C ALA A 282 43.45 -65.76 2.61
N ALA A 283 43.53 -67.02 2.20
CA ALA A 283 42.46 -67.92 1.82
C ALA A 283 41.43 -68.20 2.93
N ASN A 284 40.17 -68.45 2.58
CA ASN A 284 39.59 -69.81 2.55
C ASN A 284 38.05 -69.83 2.37
N ARG A 285 37.63 -70.78 1.54
CA ARG A 285 36.40 -71.61 1.58
C ARG A 285 35.02 -70.97 1.48
N ALA A 286 34.35 -71.35 0.38
CA ALA A 286 32.90 -71.46 0.23
C ALA A 286 32.30 -72.45 1.27
N PRO A 287 30.96 -72.44 1.46
CA PRO A 287 30.13 -73.21 0.54
C PRO A 287 28.87 -72.48 0.04
N LYS A 288 28.46 -72.91 -1.14
CA LYS A 288 27.19 -72.67 -1.80
C LYS A 288 26.04 -73.16 -0.92
N PHE A 289 25.00 -72.36 -0.76
CA PHE A 289 23.64 -72.89 -0.64
C PHE A 289 22.71 -72.11 -1.56
N ASN A 290 22.27 -72.84 -2.57
CA ASN A 290 21.22 -72.51 -3.50
C ASN A 290 19.97 -73.24 -2.96
N LEU A 291 18.85 -72.57 -2.76
CA LEU A 291 17.54 -73.21 -2.67
C LEU A 291 16.46 -72.15 -2.96
N ASN A 292 15.88 -72.30 -4.15
CA ASN A 292 14.57 -71.78 -4.52
C ASN A 292 13.51 -72.30 -3.56
N PHE A 293 12.59 -71.44 -3.14
CA PHE A 293 11.13 -71.62 -3.20
C PHE A 293 10.48 -70.24 -3.13
#